data_AF-A0A838I782-F1
#
_entry.id   AF-A0A838I782-F1
#
_cell.length_a   1.000
_cell.length_b   1.000
_cell.length_c   1.000
_cell.angle_alpha   90.00
_cell.angle_beta   90.00
_cell.angle_gamma   90.00
#
_symmetry.space_group_name_H-M   'P 1'
#
loop_
_entity.id
_entity.type
_entity.pdbx_description
1 polymer ?
#
loop_
_entity_poly.entity_id
_entity_poly.type
_entity_poly.pdbx_seq_one_letter_code
_entity_poly.pdbx_strand_id
1 'polypeptide(L)' 'MARGSDVEIVSALDARSRLEALETERALVLGTRLHGITAYMSDLEAEIEATRRIYVAAAVTEIATLRAELFGPDEG' A
#
# COMPACT_ATOMS: atom_id res chain seq x y z
N MET A 1 -15.34 -26.97 -2.44
CA MET A 1 -15.14 -25.95 -1.39
C MET A 1 -14.18 -24.92 -1.94
N ALA A 2 -14.68 -23.73 -2.28
CA ALA A 2 -13.84 -22.62 -2.68
C ALA A 2 -13.00 -22.20 -1.47
N ARG A 3 -11.69 -22.11 -1.68
CA ARG A 3 -10.70 -21.62 -0.72
C ARG A 3 -11.14 -20.22 -0.33
N GLY A 4 -11.52 -20.02 0.94
CA GLY A 4 -11.71 -18.68 1.48
C GLY A 4 -10.42 -17.92 1.21
N SER A 5 -10.51 -16.87 0.42
CA SER A 5 -9.47 -15.86 0.37
C SER A 5 -9.45 -15.24 1.76
N ASP A 6 -8.57 -15.75 2.63
CA ASP A 6 -8.09 -14.99 3.77
C ASP A 6 -7.69 -13.64 3.19
N VAL A 7 -8.46 -12.60 3.51
CA VAL A 7 -8.03 -11.23 3.25
C VAL A 7 -6.77 -11.11 4.08
N GLU A 8 -5.60 -11.22 3.45
CA GLU A 8 -4.35 -10.86 4.12
C GLU A 8 -4.56 -9.44 4.64
N ILE A 9 -4.62 -9.32 5.97
CA ILE A 9 -4.66 -8.02 6.62
C ILE A 9 -3.29 -7.42 6.35
N VAL A 10 -3.23 -6.56 5.33
CA VAL A 10 -2.02 -5.83 4.98
C VAL A 10 -1.76 -4.82 6.10
N SER A 11 -0.67 -4.99 6.84
CA SER A 11 -0.29 -4.01 7.84
C SER A 11 0.16 -2.71 7.18
N ALA A 12 0.11 -1.61 7.92
CA ALA A 12 0.66 -0.34 7.47
C ALA A 12 2.15 -0.46 7.12
N LEU A 13 2.89 -1.30 7.85
CA LEU A 13 4.30 -1.55 7.59
C LEU A 13 4.51 -2.30 6.26
N ASP A 14 3.68 -3.30 5.96
CA ASP A 14 3.76 -4.06 4.71
C ASP A 14 3.41 -3.17 3.51
N ALA A 15 2.33 -2.40 3.62
CA ALA A 15 1.93 -1.45 2.58
C ALA A 15 3.00 -0.38 2.34
N ARG A 16 3.64 0.12 3.40
CA ARG A 16 4.75 1.05 3.29
C ARG A 16 5.95 0.43 2.58
N SER A 17 6.34 -0.78 2.96
CA SER A 17 7.46 -1.51 2.34
C SER A 17 7.21 -1.75 0.85
N ARG A 18 5.96 -2.09 0.48
CA ARG A 18 5.58 -2.21 -0.94
C ARG A 18 5.66 -0.87 -1.66
N LEU A 19 5.19 0.21 -1.05
CA LEU A 19 5.26 1.56 -1.64
C LEU A 19 6.71 2.00 -1.88
N GLU A 20 7.61 1.76 -0.92
CA GLU A 20 9.04 2.05 -1.05
C GLU A 20 9.68 1.23 -2.19
N ALA A 21 9.29 -0.04 -2.35
CA ALA A 21 9.75 -0.88 -3.46
C ALA A 21 9.27 -0.36 -4.82
N LEU A 22 8.00 0.09 -4.93
CA LEU A 22 7.44 0.63 -6.17
C LEU A 22 8.07 1.97 -6.56
N GLU A 23 8.32 2.85 -5.60
CA GLU A 23 9.03 4.12 -5.87
C GLU A 23 10.48 3.87 -6.30
N THR A 24 11.12 2.84 -5.72
CA THR A 24 12.45 2.39 -6.15
C THR A 24 12.41 1.85 -7.58
N GLU A 25 11.43 1.01 -7.92
CA GLU A 25 11.22 0.51 -9.29
C GLU A 25 11.04 1.67 -10.28
N ARG A 26 10.18 2.64 -9.94
CA ARG A 26 9.97 3.85 -10.74
C ARG A 26 11.26 4.61 -11.01
N ALA A 27 12.12 4.77 -9.99
CA ALA A 27 13.42 5.41 -10.16
C ALA A 27 14.37 4.60 -11.08
N LEU A 28 14.40 3.28 -10.93
CA LEU A 28 15.25 2.40 -11.74
C LEU A 28 14.81 2.34 -13.21
N VAL A 29 13.49 2.33 -13.47
CA VAL A 29 12.90 2.22 -14.80
C VAL A 29 13.35 3.34 -15.74
N LEU A 30 13.59 4.55 -15.21
CA LEU A 30 14.08 5.70 -15.97
C LEU A 30 15.43 5.44 -16.65
N GLY A 31 16.25 4.54 -16.12
CA GLY A 31 17.52 4.12 -16.72
C GLY A 31 17.41 3.00 -17.76
N THR A 32 16.21 2.47 -18.03
CA THR A 32 15.98 1.31 -18.90
C THR A 32 15.16 1.67 -20.13
N ARG A 33 14.86 0.74 -21.04
CA ARG A 33 13.91 0.99 -22.14
C ARG A 33 12.45 0.97 -21.71
N LEU A 34 12.15 0.49 -20.50
CA LEU A 34 10.78 0.34 -20.01
C LEU A 34 10.08 1.69 -19.82
N HIS A 35 10.81 2.79 -19.55
CA HIS A 35 10.22 4.12 -19.42
C HIS A 35 9.48 4.59 -20.69
N GLY A 36 9.85 4.06 -21.86
CA GLY A 36 9.18 4.36 -23.13
C GLY A 36 7.90 3.56 -23.36
N ILE A 37 7.58 2.60 -22.50
CA ILE A 37 6.39 1.76 -22.61
C ILE A 37 5.27 2.39 -21.78
N THR A 38 4.38 3.14 -22.44
CA THR A 38 3.30 3.88 -21.79
C THR A 38 2.41 3.01 -20.92
N ALA A 39 2.04 1.80 -21.38
CA ALA A 39 1.20 0.88 -20.61
C ALA A 39 1.87 0.50 -19.28
N TYR A 40 3.15 0.14 -19.32
CA TYR A 40 3.92 -0.22 -18.13
C TYR A 40 4.03 0.96 -17.15
N MET A 41 4.36 2.16 -17.63
CA MET A 41 4.45 3.34 -16.77
C MET A 41 3.10 3.70 -16.13
N SER A 42 2.01 3.60 -16.89
CA SER A 42 0.65 3.82 -16.37
C SER A 42 0.27 2.80 -15.30
N ASP A 43 0.62 1.53 -15.51
CA ASP A 43 0.34 0.46 -14.54
C ASP A 43 1.14 0.69 -13.25
N LEU A 44 2.43 1.03 -13.37
CA LEU A 44 3.30 1.33 -12.23
C LEU A 44 2.79 2.53 -11.41
N GLU A 45 2.37 3.61 -12.08
CA GLU A 45 1.79 4.77 -11.41
C GLU A 45 0.45 4.44 -10.72
N ALA A 46 -0.40 3.65 -11.38
CA ALA A 46 -1.65 3.18 -10.79
C ALA A 46 -1.42 2.30 -9.56
N GLU A 47 -0.40 1.42 -9.59
CA GLU A 47 -0.06 0.56 -8.46
C GLU A 47 0.52 1.36 -7.28
N ILE A 48 1.36 2.36 -7.54
CA ILE A 48 1.87 3.30 -6.52
C ILE A 48 0.71 4.00 -5.81
N GLU A 49 -0.24 4.54 -6.58
CA GLU A 49 -1.38 5.26 -6.03
C GLU A 49 -2.33 4.33 -5.25
N ALA A 50 -2.59 3.12 -5.75
CA ALA A 50 -3.39 2.13 -5.04
C ALA A 50 -2.72 1.72 -3.71
N THR A 51 -1.43 1.44 -3.73
CA THR A 51 -0.65 1.05 -2.54
C THR A 51 -0.60 2.18 -1.51
N ARG A 52 -0.47 3.43 -1.96
CA ARG A 52 -0.53 4.61 -1.07
C ARG A 52 -1.87 4.69 -0.33
N ARG A 53 -2.99 4.46 -1.00
CA ARG A 53 -4.32 4.45 -0.36
C ARG A 53 -4.44 3.33 0.67
N ILE A 54 -3.95 2.14 0.35
CA ILE A 54 -3.91 0.99 1.27
C ILE A 54 -3.07 1.35 2.50
N TYR A 55 -1.88 1.93 2.31
CA TYR A 55 -1.03 2.37 3.42
C TYR A 55 -1.74 3.34 4.35
N VAL A 56 -2.38 4.37 3.81
CA VAL A 56 -3.11 5.36 4.62
C VAL A 56 -4.26 4.70 5.39
N ALA A 57 -5.05 3.86 4.72
CA ALA A 57 -6.17 3.17 5.36
C ALA A 57 -5.69 2.25 6.50
N ALA A 58 -4.64 1.46 6.25
CA ALA A 58 -4.05 0.57 7.25
C ALA A 58 -3.46 1.36 8.42
N ALA A 59 -2.68 2.41 8.14
CA ALA A 59 -2.05 3.23 9.18
C ALA A 59 -3.08 3.90 10.08
N VAL A 60 -4.12 4.50 9.52
CA VAL A 60 -5.18 5.14 10.30
C VAL A 60 -5.95 4.10 11.15
N THR A 61 -6.22 2.93 10.58
CA THR A 61 -6.91 1.84 11.29
C THR A 61 -6.07 1.33 12.47
N GLU A 62 -4.78 1.07 12.26
CA GLU A 62 -3.87 0.63 13.31
C GLU A 62 -3.73 1.69 14.41
N ILE A 63 -3.60 2.97 14.07
CA ILE A 63 -3.54 4.06 15.05
C ILE A 63 -4.83 4.12 15.87
N ALA A 64 -5.99 4.02 15.22
CA ALA A 64 -7.28 4.04 15.91
C ALA A 64 -7.40 2.85 16.88
N THR A 65 -6.98 1.65 16.45
CA THR A 65 -6.94 0.46 17.29
C THR A 65 -6.02 0.64 18.50
N LEU A 66 -4.77 1.09 18.29
CA LEU A 66 -3.82 1.33 19.37
C LEU A 66 -4.31 2.39 20.35
N ARG A 67 -4.97 3.45 19.85
CA ARG A 67 -5.60 4.46 20.71
C ARG A 67 -6.72 3.84 21.54
N ALA A 68 -7.57 3.02 20.94
CA ALA A 68 -8.67 2.36 21.63
C ALA A 68 -8.19 1.39 22.71
N GLU A 69 -7.09 0.68 22.47
CA GLU A 69 -6.45 -0.19 23.46
C GLU A 69 -5.91 0.59 24.68
N LEU A 70 -5.43 1.83 24.47
CA LEU A 70 -4.87 2.66 25.53
C LEU A 70 -5.93 3.47 26.30
N PHE A 71 -6.98 3.96 25.62
CA PHE A 71 -7.89 4.97 26.18
C PHE A 71 -9.38 4.58 26.11
N GLY A 72 -9.71 3.43 25.51
CA GLY A 72 -11.07 3.09 25.13
C GLY A 72 -11.45 3.65 23.75
N PRO A 73 -12.52 3.13 23.11
CA PRO A 73 -12.95 3.57 21.77
C PRO A 73 -13.25 5.07 21.74
N ASP A 74 -12.87 5.75 20.64
CA ASP A 74 -13.28 7.15 20.41
C ASP A 74 -14.79 7.18 20.17
N GLU A 75 -15.54 7.85 21.06
CA GLU A 75 -17.02 7.90 21.00
C GLU A 75 -17.57 8.96 20.02
N GLY A 76 -16.70 9.81 19.45
CA GLY A 76 -17.07 10.87 18.50
C GLY A 76 -17.31 12.23 19.14
#